data_AF-A0A527YYI6-F1
#
_entry.id   AF-A0A527YYI6-F1
#
_cell.length_a   1.000
_cell.length_b   1.000
_cell.length_c   1.000
_cell.angle_alpha   90.00
_cell.angle_beta   90.00
_cell.angle_gamma   90.00
#
_symmetry.space_group_name_H-M   'P 1'
#
loop_
_entity.id
_entity.type
_entity.pdbx_description
1 polymer ?
#
loop_
_entity_poly.entity_id
_entity_poly.type
_entity_poly.pdbx_seq_one_letter_code
_entity_poly.pdbx_strand_id
1 'polypeptide(L)' 'HEALRKGQWRGDLYRADRTGRELNEMTVGVIGYGNIGTKVVRLLRAFGCRILVTDPYVQLSAEDRNAGVELVALDELLS' A
#
# COMPACT_ATOMS: atom_id res chain seq x y z
N HIS A 1 17.04 -10.58 5.88
CA HIS A 1 17.69 -11.59 5.01
C HIS A 1 19.20 -11.67 5.25
N GLU A 2 19.92 -10.56 5.33
CA GLU A 2 21.38 -10.55 5.52
C GLU A 2 21.85 -11.11 6.88
N ALA A 3 21.17 -10.78 7.98
CA ALA A 3 21.53 -11.27 9.33
C ALA A 3 21.42 -12.81 9.46
N LEU A 4 20.35 -13.40 8.93
CA LEU A 4 20.17 -14.86 8.91
C LEU A 4 21.25 -15.55 8.07
N ARG A 5 21.68 -14.95 6.94
CA ARG A 5 22.79 -15.46 6.13
C ARG A 5 24.13 -15.45 6.89
N LYS A 6 24.30 -14.55 7.86
CA LYS A 6 25.45 -14.51 8.78
C LYS A 6 25.27 -15.39 10.03
N GLY A 7 24.24 -16.25 10.08
CA GLY A 7 23.95 -17.11 11.22
C GLY A 7 23.38 -16.38 12.44
N GLN A 8 23.03 -15.10 12.30
CA GLN A 8 22.47 -14.29 13.37
C GLN A 8 20.93 -14.37 13.34
N TRP A 9 20.36 -15.05 14.33
CA TRP A 9 18.92 -15.05 14.56
C TRP A 9 18.51 -13.77 15.30
N ARG A 10 17.96 -12.81 14.56
CA ARG A 10 17.45 -11.54 15.12
C ARG A 10 16.01 -11.65 15.61
N GLY A 11 15.80 -12.48 16.63
CA GLY A 11 14.49 -12.66 17.28
C GLY A 11 13.93 -11.37 17.90
N ASP A 12 14.81 -10.38 18.14
CA ASP A 12 14.46 -9.03 18.61
C ASP A 12 13.59 -8.23 17.63
N LEU A 13 13.66 -8.52 16.32
CA LEU A 13 12.88 -7.81 15.29
C LEU A 13 11.39 -8.16 15.30
N TYR A 14 11.00 -9.25 15.98
CA TYR A 14 9.62 -9.74 16.05
C TYR A 14 8.93 -9.36 17.37
N ARG A 15 9.60 -8.57 18.23
CA ARG A 15 8.96 -8.04 19.43
C ARG A 15 8.07 -6.87 19.02
N ALA A 16 6.86 -6.83 19.56
CA ALA A 16 5.84 -5.82 19.26
C ALA A 16 6.31 -4.36 19.46
N ASP A 17 7.32 -4.13 20.30
CA ASP A 17 7.95 -2.82 20.52
C ASP A 17 8.92 -2.38 19.40
N ARG A 18 9.28 -3.29 18.49
CA ARG A 18 10.14 -3.03 17.31
C ARG A 18 9.46 -3.26 15.98
N THR A 19 8.33 -3.97 15.94
CA THR A 19 7.53 -4.10 14.72
C THR A 19 6.84 -2.76 14.42
N GLY A 20 7.03 -2.27 13.20
CA GLY A 20 6.31 -1.09 12.71
C GLY A 20 4.82 -1.39 12.52
N ARG A 21 4.10 -0.43 11.95
CA ARG A 21 2.69 -0.64 11.59
C ARG A 21 2.55 -1.76 10.57
N GLU A 22 1.45 -2.49 10.65
CA GLU A 22 1.09 -3.50 9.65
C GLU A 22 0.46 -2.82 8.42
N LEU A 23 0.52 -3.48 7.26
CA LEU A 23 0.02 -2.90 6.01
C LEU A 23 -1.47 -2.56 6.05
N ASN A 24 -2.29 -3.39 6.70
CA ASN A 24 -3.74 -3.17 6.85
C ASN A 24 -4.07 -1.90 7.64
N GLU A 25 -3.14 -1.40 8.45
CA GLU A 25 -3.28 -0.16 9.20
C GLU A 25 -2.79 1.05 8.40
N MET A 26 -2.14 0.86 7.25
CA MET A 26 -1.53 1.93 6.47
C MET A 26 -2.46 2.49 5.40
N THR A 27 -2.25 3.78 5.11
CA THR A 27 -2.72 4.41 3.88
C THR A 27 -1.62 4.29 2.83
N VAL A 28 -1.96 3.77 1.65
CA VAL A 28 -1.03 3.61 0.53
C VAL A 28 -1.47 4.49 -0.63
N GLY A 29 -0.62 5.44 -0.99
CA GLY A 29 -0.79 6.30 -2.16
C GLY A 29 -0.20 5.66 -3.42
N VAL A 30 -0.98 5.59 -4.51
CA VAL A 30 -0.54 5.10 -5.82
C VAL A 30 -0.61 6.24 -6.83
N ILE A 31 0.54 6.65 -7.35
CA ILE A 31 0.64 7.64 -8.43
C ILE A 31 0.67 6.91 -9.77
N GLY A 32 -0.37 7.13 -10.57
CA GLY A 32 -0.60 6.47 -11.85
C GLY A 32 -1.50 5.24 -11.73
N TYR A 33 -2.61 5.24 -12.48
CA TYR A 33 -3.65 4.22 -12.47
C TYR A 33 -3.81 3.53 -13.84
N GLY A 34 -2.68 3.23 -14.46
CA GLY A 34 -2.60 2.42 -15.68
C GLY A 34 -2.46 0.92 -15.40
N ASN A 35 -1.93 0.16 -16.37
CA ASN A 35 -1.83 -1.30 -16.32
C ASN A 35 -1.10 -1.87 -15.09
N ILE A 36 -0.09 -1.16 -14.57
CA ILE A 36 0.63 -1.57 -13.35
C ILE A 36 -0.12 -1.09 -12.11
N GLY A 37 -0.52 0.18 -12.08
CA GLY A 37 -1.24 0.79 -10.95
C GLY A 37 -2.48 0.00 -10.55
N THR A 38 -3.31 -0.40 -11.52
CA THR A 38 -4.50 -1.24 -11.26
C THR A 38 -4.16 -2.58 -10.61
N LYS A 39 -3.06 -3.22 -11.01
CA LYS A 39 -2.64 -4.51 -10.43
C LYS A 39 -2.12 -4.33 -9.01
N VAL A 40 -1.36 -3.26 -8.76
CA VAL A 40 -0.86 -2.92 -7.43
C VAL A 40 -2.03 -2.63 -6.49
N VAL A 41 -3.01 -1.82 -6.91
CA VAL A 41 -4.22 -1.53 -6.13
C VAL A 41 -4.97 -2.81 -5.78
N ARG A 42 -5.15 -3.74 -6.72
CA ARG A 42 -5.79 -5.05 -6.45
C ARG A 42 -5.06 -5.87 -5.39
N LEU A 43 -3.73 -5.86 -5.39
CA LEU A 43 -2.95 -6.55 -4.36
C LEU A 43 -3.11 -5.86 -2.99
N LEU A 44 -2.97 -4.54 -2.94
CA LEU A 44 -3.11 -3.74 -1.72
C LEU A 44 -4.50 -3.88 -1.08
N ARG A 45 -5.55 -4.01 -1.90
CA ARG A 45 -6.92 -4.27 -1.43
C ARG A 45 -7.00 -5.57 -0.62
N ALA A 46 -6.30 -6.62 -1.05
CA ALA A 46 -6.27 -7.89 -0.33
C ALA A 46 -5.55 -7.79 1.02
N PHE A 47 -4.65 -6.82 1.18
CA PHE A 47 -3.99 -6.52 2.45
C PHE A 47 -4.83 -5.62 3.37
N GLY A 48 -5.98 -5.12 2.93
CA GLY A 48 -6.87 -4.28 3.74
C GLY A 48 -6.35 -2.86 3.96
N CYS A 49 -5.41 -2.38 3.14
CA CYS A 49 -4.91 -1.01 3.20
C CYS A 49 -6.03 0.00 2.86
N ARG A 50 -5.94 1.22 3.40
CA ARG A 50 -6.63 2.37 2.80
C ARG A 50 -5.86 2.80 1.56
N ILE A 51 -6.52 2.94 0.41
CA ILE A 51 -5.83 3.17 -0.86
C ILE A 51 -6.28 4.50 -1.47
N LEU A 52 -5.30 5.38 -1.68
CA LEU A 52 -5.47 6.64 -2.39
C LEU A 52 -4.77 6.53 -3.74
N VAL A 53 -5.43 6.97 -4.80
CA VAL A 53 -4.91 6.92 -6.17
C VAL A 53 -4.91 8.33 -6.72
N THR A 54 -3.90 8.68 -7.49
CA THR A 54 -3.93 9.90 -8.30
C THR A 54 -3.50 9.59 -9.73
N ASP A 55 -4.33 9.99 -10.69
CA ASP A 55 -4.02 9.91 -12.12
C ASP A 55 -4.85 10.97 -12.88
N PRO A 56 -4.21 11.85 -13.66
CA PRO A 56 -4.91 12.94 -14.36
C PRO A 56 -5.75 12.49 -15.57
N TYR A 57 -5.59 11.26 -16.06
CA TYR A 57 -6.17 10.82 -17.33
C TYR A 57 -7.17 9.67 -17.21
N VAL A 58 -7.26 9.02 -16.04
CA VAL A 58 -8.13 7.85 -15.86
C VAL A 58 -9.07 8.01 -14.68
N GLN A 59 -10.16 7.24 -14.74
CA GLN A 59 -11.16 7.15 -13.70
C GLN A 59 -11.11 5.77 -13.06
N LEU A 60 -11.41 5.71 -11.77
CA LEU A 60 -11.52 4.43 -11.07
C LEU A 60 -12.65 3.58 -11.67
N SER A 61 -12.40 2.27 -11.74
CA SER A 61 -13.45 1.33 -12.11
C SER A 61 -14.56 1.32 -11.05
N ALA A 62 -15.76 0.83 -11.41
CA ALA A 62 -16.82 0.66 -10.43
C ALA A 62 -16.40 -0.33 -9.31
N GLU A 63 -15.61 -1.35 -9.68
CA GLU A 63 -15.08 -2.34 -8.74
C GLU A 63 -14.19 -1.69 -7.68
N ASP A 64 -13.29 -0.79 -8.08
CA ASP A 64 -12.33 -0.14 -7.16
C ASP A 64 -13.01 0.87 -6.26
N ARG A 65 -14.00 1.62 -6.78
CA ARG A 65 -14.83 2.52 -5.95
C ARG A 65 -15.60 1.75 -4.89
N ASN A 66 -16.23 0.63 -5.26
CA ASN A 66 -16.95 -0.22 -4.31
C ASN A 66 -16.03 -0.85 -3.26
N ALA A 67 -14.74 -0.96 -3.57
CA ALA A 67 -13.73 -1.45 -2.65
C ALA A 67 -13.08 -0.38 -1.78
N GLY A 68 -13.58 0.86 -1.82
CA GLY A 68 -13.06 1.95 -1.01
C GLY A 68 -11.75 2.56 -1.50
N VAL A 69 -11.41 2.38 -2.78
CA VAL A 69 -10.29 3.11 -3.41
C VAL A 69 -10.75 4.54 -3.72
N GLU A 70 -9.96 5.53 -3.31
CA GLU A 70 -10.28 6.94 -3.46
C GLU A 70 -9.37 7.57 -4.53
N LEU A 71 -9.95 8.32 -5.48
CA LEU A 71 -9.18 9.12 -6.44
C LEU A 71 -9.02 10.53 -5.87
N VAL A 72 -7.78 10.94 -5.61
CA VAL A 72 -7.44 12.21 -4.96
C VAL A 72 -6.48 13.03 -5.82
N ALA A 73 -6.39 14.33 -5.53
CA ALA A 73 -5.38 15.20 -6.14
C ALA A 73 -3.97 14.82 -5.65
N LEU A 74 -2.95 15.13 -6.44
CA LEU A 74 -1.55 14.81 -6.09
C LEU A 74 -1.14 15.44 -4.75
N ASP A 75 -1.53 16.68 -4.50
CA ASP A 75 -1.18 17.39 -3.26
C ASP A 75 -1.82 16.74 -2.03
N GLU A 76 -3.05 16.24 -2.15
CA GLU A 76 -3.75 15.51 -1.10
C GLU A 76 -3.13 14.13 -0.84
N LEU A 77 -2.61 13.48 -1.89
CA LEU A 77 -1.91 12.19 -1.73
C LEU A 77 -0.58 12.33 -0.97
N LEU A 78 0.07 13.50 -1.06
CA LEU A 78 1.40 13.75 -0.48
C LEU A 78 1.39 14.46 0.89
N SER A 79 0.22 14.93 1.35
CA SER A 79 0.06 15.58 2.65
C SER A 79 0.07 14.58 3.80
#